data_AF-A0A7S3GR43-F1
#
_entry.id   AF-A0A7S3GR43-F1
#
_cell.length_a   1.000
_cell.length_b   1.000
_cell.length_c   1.000
_cell.angle_alpha   90.00
_cell.angle_beta   90.00
_cell.angle_gamma   90.00
#
_symmetry.space_group_name_H-M   'P 1'
#
loop_
_entity.id
_entity.type
_entity.pdbx_description
1 polymer ?
#
loop_
_entity_poly.entity_id
_entity_poly.type
_entity_poly.pdbx_seq_one_letter_code
_entity_poly.pdbx_strand_id
1 'polypeptide(L)'
;MAVAALVCLQPGAVAKEKKPKKEYLCATCQSVAHLLVKLRKSDKSGNTTSEIVKDLISSKETKLCNEDEMKFYADRLEPKLDAAKMVIKCKDIVPDNPNYKSASDILNAMVAKKPRSEVAKILCVDSGRCDRLWTKEEEPWQKKIELR
;
A
#
# COMPACT_ATOMS: atom_id res chain seq x y z
N MET A 1 -38.64 10.22 -51.56
CA MET A 1 -38.41 11.07 -50.36
C MET A 1 -38.23 10.16 -49.15
N ALA A 2 -37.24 10.51 -48.33
CA ALA A 2 -36.97 10.11 -46.94
C ALA A 2 -36.67 8.63 -46.61
N VAL A 3 -35.37 8.42 -46.36
CA VAL A 3 -34.67 7.36 -45.65
C VAL A 3 -35.03 7.35 -44.16
N ALA A 4 -35.07 6.18 -43.52
CA ALA A 4 -34.67 6.04 -42.11
C ALA A 4 -34.29 4.58 -41.79
N ALA A 5 -33.02 4.26 -41.97
CA ALA A 5 -32.38 3.15 -41.29
C ALA A 5 -32.20 3.53 -39.82
N LEU A 6 -32.78 2.77 -38.89
CA LEU A 6 -32.44 2.89 -37.47
C LEU A 6 -31.65 1.65 -37.06
N VAL A 7 -30.34 1.78 -37.21
CA VAL A 7 -29.34 0.96 -36.52
C VAL A 7 -29.45 1.30 -35.04
N CYS A 8 -30.13 0.46 -34.25
CA CYS A 8 -30.01 0.53 -32.79
C CYS A 8 -28.98 -0.49 -32.34
N LEU A 9 -27.80 0.08 -32.10
CA LEU A 9 -26.64 -0.50 -31.45
C LEU A 9 -27.02 -1.43 -30.28
N GLN A 10 -26.33 -2.57 -30.23
CA GLN A 10 -26.19 -3.38 -29.05
C GLN A 10 -25.76 -2.51 -27.86
N PRO A 11 -26.40 -2.61 -26.69
CA PRO A 11 -25.84 -2.03 -25.48
C PRO A 11 -24.56 -2.80 -25.17
N GLY A 12 -23.42 -2.17 -25.48
CA GLY A 12 -22.13 -2.61 -25.03
C GLY A 12 -22.18 -2.86 -23.52
N ALA A 13 -21.67 -4.01 -23.11
CA ALA A 13 -21.43 -4.32 -21.72
C ALA A 13 -20.54 -3.22 -21.13
N VAL A 14 -21.14 -2.26 -20.43
CA VAL A 14 -20.42 -1.33 -19.57
C VAL A 14 -19.80 -2.19 -18.48
N ALA A 15 -18.50 -2.45 -18.63
CA ALA A 15 -17.69 -3.11 -17.62
C ALA A 15 -17.86 -2.33 -16.31
N LYS A 16 -18.64 -2.90 -15.37
CA LYS A 16 -18.87 -2.34 -14.03
C LYS A 16 -17.53 -1.98 -13.41
N GLU A 17 -17.38 -0.71 -13.05
CA GLU A 17 -16.18 -0.14 -12.45
C GLU A 17 -15.71 -0.97 -11.25
N LYS A 18 -14.60 -1.69 -11.41
CA LYS A 18 -13.86 -2.37 -10.32
C LYS A 18 -13.01 -1.39 -9.49
N LYS A 19 -13.12 -0.07 -9.74
CA LYS A 19 -12.24 0.98 -9.20
C LYS A 19 -12.09 1.01 -7.66
N PRO A 20 -13.14 0.91 -6.83
CA PRO A 20 -12.99 1.16 -5.39
C PRO A 20 -12.11 0.14 -4.67
N LYS A 21 -12.10 -1.13 -5.12
CA LYS A 21 -11.26 -2.17 -4.51
C LYS A 21 -9.78 -2.00 -4.82
N LYS A 22 -9.44 -1.53 -6.04
CA LYS A 22 -8.04 -1.32 -6.45
C LYS A 22 -7.46 -0.08 -5.79
N GLU A 23 -8.24 1.00 -5.69
CA GLU A 23 -7.84 2.21 -4.96
C GLU A 23 -7.61 1.93 -3.47
N TYR A 24 -8.52 1.19 -2.83
CA TYR A 24 -8.36 0.75 -1.45
C TYR A 24 -7.07 -0.05 -1.22
N LEU A 25 -6.81 -1.04 -2.09
CA LEU A 25 -5.63 -1.88 -2.01
C LEU A 25 -4.35 -1.06 -2.22
N CYS A 26 -4.39 -0.12 -3.17
CA CYS A 26 -3.27 0.77 -3.43
C CYS A 26 -2.98 1.69 -2.24
N ALA A 27 -4.00 2.31 -1.66
CA ALA A 27 -3.86 3.19 -0.50
C ALA A 27 -3.29 2.43 0.71
N THR A 28 -3.76 1.20 0.95
CA THR A 28 -3.22 0.34 2.00
C THR A 28 -1.76 -0.02 1.72
N CYS A 29 -1.44 -0.40 0.48
CA CYS A 29 -0.08 -0.77 0.10
C CYS A 29 0.93 0.36 0.29
N GLN A 30 0.60 1.57 -0.18
CA GLN A 30 1.49 2.72 -0.04
C GLN A 30 1.67 3.14 1.43
N SER A 31 0.62 2.97 2.25
CA SER A 31 0.68 3.16 3.71
C SER A 31 1.61 2.14 4.38
N VAL A 32 1.52 0.86 4.00
CA VAL A 32 2.42 -0.20 4.49
C VAL A 32 3.86 0.06 4.09
N ALA A 33 4.12 0.49 2.86
CA ALA A 33 5.48 0.85 2.42
C ALA A 33 6.06 2.01 3.24
N HIS A 34 5.24 3.00 3.61
CA HIS A 34 5.65 4.06 4.52
C HIS A 34 5.93 3.53 5.93
N LEU A 35 5.05 2.69 6.48
CA LEU A 35 5.22 2.12 7.80
C LEU A 35 6.51 1.29 7.91
N LEU A 36 6.78 0.43 6.93
CA LEU A 36 8.01 -0.37 6.86
C LEU A 36 9.26 0.51 6.96
N VAL A 37 9.31 1.58 6.15
CA VAL A 37 10.44 2.51 6.13
C VAL A 37 10.55 3.30 7.44
N LYS A 38 9.41 3.70 8.02
CA LYS A 38 9.35 4.39 9.32
C LYS A 38 9.91 3.50 10.43
N LEU A 39 9.40 2.28 10.58
CA LEU A 39 9.84 1.35 11.62
C LEU A 39 11.33 1.00 11.49
N ARG A 40 11.82 0.74 10.27
CA ARG A 40 13.26 0.54 10.02
C ARG A 40 14.11 1.74 10.49
N LYS A 41 13.62 2.97 10.29
CA LYS A 41 14.35 4.20 10.69
C LYS A 41 14.22 4.49 12.19
N SER A 42 13.12 4.07 12.81
CA SER A 42 12.83 4.30 14.22
C SER A 42 13.44 3.26 15.15
N ASP A 43 13.90 2.13 14.61
CA ASP A 43 14.59 1.12 15.40
C ASP A 43 15.93 1.63 15.95
N LYS A 44 16.12 1.42 17.26
CA LYS A 44 17.31 1.82 18.02
C LYS A 44 17.95 0.62 18.74
N SER A 45 17.59 -0.60 18.36
CA SER A 45 17.98 -1.82 19.07
C SER A 45 19.45 -2.22 18.88
N GLY A 46 20.21 -1.49 18.05
CA GLY A 46 21.59 -1.80 17.71
C GLY A 46 21.74 -2.91 16.67
N ASN A 47 20.64 -3.53 16.26
CA ASN A 47 20.59 -4.58 15.24
C ASN A 47 20.96 -4.05 13.85
N THR A 48 21.39 -4.96 12.96
CA THR A 48 21.61 -4.64 11.56
C THR A 48 20.28 -4.36 10.86
N THR A 49 20.31 -3.56 9.78
CA THR A 49 19.11 -3.28 8.99
C THR A 49 18.46 -4.56 8.44
N SER A 50 19.26 -5.59 8.12
CA SER A 50 18.74 -6.88 7.66
C SER A 50 17.94 -7.58 8.76
N GLU A 51 18.46 -7.64 9.99
CA GLU A 51 17.78 -8.27 11.13
C GLU A 51 16.47 -7.55 11.44
N ILE A 52 16.48 -6.21 11.46
CA ILE A 52 15.28 -5.40 11.69
C ILE A 52 14.21 -5.72 10.64
N VAL A 53 14.57 -5.76 9.36
CA VAL A 53 13.60 -6.00 8.29
C VAL A 53 13.06 -7.44 8.33
N LYS A 54 13.93 -8.43 8.63
CA LYS A 54 13.49 -9.82 8.82
C LYS A 54 12.54 -9.95 10.00
N ASP A 55 12.87 -9.32 11.13
CA ASP A 55 12.02 -9.31 12.31
C ASP A 55 10.67 -8.64 12.05
N LEU A 56 10.64 -7.52 11.32
CA LEU A 56 9.40 -6.85 10.91
C LEU A 56 8.52 -7.77 10.04
N ILE A 57 9.11 -8.49 9.07
CA ILE A 57 8.37 -9.41 8.19
C ILE A 57 7.89 -10.65 8.98
N SER A 58 8.77 -11.26 9.78
CA SER A 58 8.44 -12.45 10.58
C SER A 58 7.39 -12.16 11.65
N SER A 59 7.41 -10.95 12.22
CA SER A 59 6.45 -10.47 13.22
C SER A 59 5.40 -9.56 12.60
N LYS A 60 5.05 -9.74 11.31
CA LYS A 60 4.21 -8.79 10.58
C LYS A 60 2.87 -8.53 11.26
N GLU A 61 2.26 -9.52 11.90
CA GLU A 61 0.95 -9.34 12.51
C GLU A 61 0.98 -8.44 13.75
N THR A 62 2.06 -8.50 14.51
CA THR A 62 2.19 -7.75 15.77
C THR A 62 2.89 -6.41 15.57
N LYS A 63 3.85 -6.31 14.66
CA LYS A 63 4.67 -5.10 14.47
C LYS A 63 4.26 -4.20 13.29
N LEU A 64 3.58 -4.75 12.28
CA LEU A 64 3.23 -4.01 11.05
C LEU A 64 1.73 -3.91 10.84
N CYS A 65 1.08 -5.06 10.76
CA CYS A 65 -0.31 -5.24 10.38
C CYS A 65 -1.19 -5.40 11.62
N ASN A 66 -1.07 -4.45 12.55
CA ASN A 66 -1.94 -4.32 13.72
C ASN A 66 -2.83 -3.09 13.57
N GLU A 67 -3.89 -3.02 14.38
CA GLU A 67 -4.88 -1.95 14.27
C GLU A 67 -4.30 -0.59 14.65
N ASP A 68 -3.43 -0.51 15.65
CA ASP A 68 -2.82 0.75 16.10
C ASP A 68 -2.02 1.43 14.98
N GLU A 69 -1.17 0.67 14.29
CA GLU A 69 -0.38 1.19 13.17
C GLU A 69 -1.26 1.52 11.96
N MET A 70 -2.26 0.68 11.64
CA MET A 70 -3.14 0.93 10.50
C MET A 70 -4.11 2.08 10.74
N LYS A 71 -4.55 2.31 11.98
CA LYS A 71 -5.48 3.37 12.36
C LYS A 71 -4.94 4.76 12.01
N PHE A 72 -3.65 5.00 12.26
CA PHE A 72 -2.99 6.25 11.88
C PHE A 72 -3.17 6.58 10.39
N TYR A 73 -3.04 5.58 9.51
CA TYR A 73 -3.21 5.77 8.07
C TYR A 73 -4.68 5.83 7.67
N ALA A 74 -5.51 4.95 8.24
CA ALA A 74 -6.94 4.87 7.99
C ALA A 74 -7.65 6.21 8.22
N ASP A 75 -7.30 6.90 9.31
CA ASP A 75 -7.90 8.18 9.70
C ASP A 75 -7.44 9.37 8.83
N ARG A 76 -6.28 9.27 8.17
CA ARG A 76 -5.68 10.33 7.34
C ARG A 76 -5.97 10.19 5.85
N LEU A 77 -6.48 9.04 5.43
CA LEU A 77 -6.91 8.81 4.06
C LEU A 77 -8.26 9.49 3.80
N GLU A 78 -8.46 9.93 2.56
CA GLU A 78 -9.70 10.53 2.09
C GLU A 78 -10.15 9.78 0.82
N PRO A 79 -11.29 9.06 0.87
CA PRO A 79 -12.13 8.84 2.05
C PRO A 79 -11.41 8.02 3.14
N LYS A 80 -11.83 8.20 4.40
CA LYS A 80 -11.32 7.40 5.52
C LYS A 80 -11.55 5.92 5.25
N LEU A 81 -10.55 5.12 5.58
CA LEU A 81 -10.63 3.67 5.45
C LEU A 81 -10.92 3.01 6.79
N ASP A 82 -11.34 1.76 6.73
CA ASP A 82 -11.57 0.95 7.93
C ASP A 82 -10.25 0.27 8.35
N ALA A 83 -9.77 0.56 9.57
CA ALA A 83 -8.48 0.08 10.05
C ALA A 83 -8.41 -1.46 10.10
N ALA A 84 -9.49 -2.13 10.52
CA ALA A 84 -9.55 -3.59 10.59
C ALA A 84 -9.42 -4.23 9.18
N LYS A 85 -10.09 -3.67 8.18
CA LYS A 85 -9.91 -4.10 6.78
C LYS A 85 -8.50 -3.78 6.27
N MET A 86 -7.89 -2.67 6.70
CA MET A 86 -6.51 -2.34 6.33
C MET A 86 -5.53 -3.33 6.93
N VAL A 87 -5.75 -3.80 8.16
CA VAL A 87 -4.97 -4.88 8.79
C VAL A 87 -5.01 -6.14 7.95
N ILE A 88 -6.21 -6.59 7.54
CA ILE A 88 -6.35 -7.78 6.69
C ILE A 88 -5.56 -7.61 5.39
N LYS A 89 -5.68 -6.45 4.74
CA LYS A 89 -4.93 -6.18 3.49
C LYS A 89 -3.44 -6.00 3.70
N CYS A 90 -3.00 -5.44 4.82
CA CYS A 90 -1.59 -5.37 5.17
C CYS A 90 -0.99 -6.78 5.22
N LYS A 91 -1.69 -7.74 5.83
CA LYS A 91 -1.23 -9.14 5.89
C LYS A 91 -1.11 -9.78 4.49
N ASP A 92 -2.04 -9.45 3.57
CA ASP A 92 -2.00 -9.90 2.16
C ASP A 92 -0.87 -9.22 1.34
N ILE A 93 -0.44 -8.01 1.75
CA ILE A 93 0.56 -7.20 1.05
C ILE A 93 1.97 -7.58 1.51
N VAL A 94 2.19 -7.69 2.82
CA VAL A 94 3.49 -8.00 3.41
C VAL A 94 3.80 -9.49 3.22
N PRO A 95 4.96 -9.86 2.66
CA PRO A 95 5.34 -11.25 2.49
C PRO A 95 5.24 -12.06 3.79
N ASP A 96 4.84 -13.33 3.70
CA ASP A 96 4.75 -14.22 4.87
C ASP A 96 6.11 -14.67 5.40
N ASN A 97 7.10 -14.77 4.50
CA ASN A 97 8.42 -15.29 4.82
C ASN A 97 9.50 -14.42 4.20
N PRO A 98 10.46 -13.90 4.99
CA PRO A 98 11.55 -13.06 4.48
C PRO A 98 12.51 -13.81 3.53
N ASN A 99 12.46 -15.14 3.49
CA ASN A 99 13.31 -15.95 2.62
C ASN A 99 12.68 -16.23 1.24
N TYR A 100 11.43 -15.82 1.01
CA TYR A 100 10.83 -15.95 -0.31
C TYR A 100 11.43 -14.93 -1.29
N LYS A 101 11.52 -15.33 -2.56
CA LYS A 101 11.97 -14.44 -3.65
C LYS A 101 11.10 -13.17 -3.74
N SER A 102 9.81 -13.27 -3.41
CA SER A 102 8.92 -12.11 -3.33
C SER A 102 9.28 -11.12 -2.21
N ALA A 103 9.96 -11.59 -1.16
CA ALA A 103 10.44 -10.77 -0.06
C ALA A 103 11.87 -10.25 -0.28
N SER A 104 12.69 -10.91 -1.12
CA SER A 104 14.09 -10.56 -1.31
C SER A 104 14.27 -9.15 -1.87
N ASP A 105 13.42 -8.72 -2.81
CA ASP A 105 13.55 -7.40 -3.42
C ASP A 105 13.24 -6.28 -2.42
N ILE A 106 12.20 -6.48 -1.60
CA ILE A 106 11.85 -5.55 -0.51
C ILE A 106 12.98 -5.54 0.53
N LEU A 107 13.47 -6.72 0.92
CA LEU A 107 14.55 -6.84 1.90
C LEU A 107 15.82 -6.15 1.41
N ASN A 108 16.21 -6.36 0.17
CA ASN A 108 17.37 -5.73 -0.45
C ASN A 108 17.20 -4.20 -0.52
N ALA A 109 16.04 -3.70 -0.96
CA ALA A 109 15.77 -2.27 -0.97
C ALA A 109 15.80 -1.67 0.45
N MET A 110 15.27 -2.39 1.43
CA MET A 110 15.25 -1.94 2.81
C MET A 110 16.65 -1.94 3.45
N VAL A 111 17.47 -2.96 3.20
CA VAL A 111 18.87 -3.07 3.63
C VAL A 111 19.74 -2.02 2.97
N ALA A 112 19.54 -1.75 1.68
CA ALA A 112 20.20 -0.68 0.94
C ALA A 112 19.69 0.74 1.33
N LYS A 113 18.88 0.83 2.40
CA LYS A 113 18.35 2.09 2.95
C LYS A 113 17.61 2.95 1.92
N LYS A 114 17.01 2.31 0.92
CA LYS A 114 16.29 3.01 -0.15
C LYS A 114 15.14 3.88 0.41
N PRO A 115 14.79 4.96 -0.30
CA PRO A 115 13.67 5.82 0.08
C PRO A 115 12.34 5.10 -0.07
N ARG A 116 11.29 5.66 0.55
CA ARG A 116 9.96 5.05 0.53
C ARG A 116 9.39 4.87 -0.88
N SER A 117 9.67 5.79 -1.79
CA SER A 117 9.21 5.67 -3.19
C SER A 117 9.71 4.39 -3.85
N GLU A 118 10.98 4.01 -3.66
CA GLU A 118 11.52 2.76 -4.20
C GLU A 118 10.90 1.53 -3.53
N VAL A 119 10.75 1.55 -2.20
CA VAL A 119 10.11 0.45 -1.46
C VAL A 119 8.64 0.28 -1.88
N ALA A 120 7.92 1.40 -2.02
CA ALA A 120 6.53 1.40 -2.48
C ALA A 120 6.39 0.97 -3.94
N LYS A 121 7.37 1.29 -4.80
CA LYS A 121 7.38 0.82 -6.18
C LYS A 121 7.36 -0.71 -6.23
N ILE A 122 8.29 -1.35 -5.51
CA ILE A 122 8.39 -2.81 -5.43
C ILE A 122 7.11 -3.43 -4.84
N LEU A 123 6.68 -2.93 -3.69
CA LEU A 123 5.55 -3.48 -2.95
C LEU A 123 4.20 -3.26 -3.66
N CYS A 124 4.05 -2.13 -4.35
CA CYS A 124 2.75 -1.66 -4.82
C CYS A 124 2.61 -1.63 -6.33
N VAL A 125 3.55 -1.04 -7.06
CA VAL A 125 3.43 -0.88 -8.53
C VAL A 125 3.87 -2.14 -9.24
N ASP A 126 5.08 -2.62 -8.93
CA ASP A 126 5.67 -3.80 -9.60
C ASP A 126 4.88 -5.08 -9.26
N SER A 127 4.18 -5.09 -8.13
CA SER A 127 3.26 -6.14 -7.73
C SER A 127 1.82 -5.98 -8.25
N GLY A 128 1.54 -4.95 -9.06
CA GLY A 128 0.23 -4.71 -9.69
C GLY A 128 -0.89 -4.22 -8.75
N ARG A 129 -0.55 -3.81 -7.52
CA ARG A 129 -1.51 -3.32 -6.51
C ARG A 129 -1.87 -1.84 -6.72
N CYS A 130 -0.98 -1.08 -7.34
CA CYS A 130 -1.12 0.33 -7.69
C CYS A 130 -0.74 0.56 -9.16
N ASP A 131 -1.41 1.51 -9.81
CA ASP A 131 -1.00 1.99 -11.14
C ASP A 131 0.12 3.04 -11.06
N ARG A 132 0.15 3.82 -9.98
CA ARG A 132 1.17 4.82 -9.69
C ARG A 132 1.37 5.00 -8.19
N LEU A 133 2.48 5.65 -7.83
CA LEU A 133 2.72 6.09 -6.46
C LEU A 133 2.10 7.48 -6.22
N TRP A 134 1.86 7.78 -4.95
CA TRP A 134 1.55 9.11 -4.47
C TRP A 134 2.75 10.03 -4.67
N THR A 135 2.47 11.26 -5.11
CA THR A 135 3.42 12.37 -4.98
C THR A 135 3.53 12.77 -3.51
N LYS A 136 4.52 13.59 -3.16
CA LYS A 136 4.70 14.03 -1.76
C LYS A 136 3.46 14.72 -1.20
N GLU A 137 2.75 15.46 -2.04
CA GLU A 137 1.58 16.27 -1.68
C GLU A 137 0.34 15.39 -1.45
N GLU A 138 0.25 14.24 -2.12
CA GLU A 138 -0.85 13.28 -1.98
C GLU A 138 -0.72 12.40 -0.73
N GLU A 139 0.43 12.43 -0.06
CA GLU A 139 0.72 11.55 1.05
C GLU A 139 -0.08 11.90 2.31
N PRO A 140 -0.84 10.94 2.89
CA PRO A 140 -1.71 11.22 4.02
C PRO A 140 -0.96 11.63 5.30
N TRP A 141 0.32 11.25 5.44
CA TRP A 141 1.17 11.66 6.56
C TRP A 141 1.81 13.04 6.41
N GLN A 142 1.82 13.63 5.20
CA GLN A 142 2.31 15.00 4.99
C GLN A 142 1.25 16.05 5.33
N LYS A 143 -0.03 15.66 5.29
CA LYS A 143 -1.13 16.53 5.72
C LYS A 143 -0.92 16.91 7.19
N LYS A 144 -0.74 18.22 7.44
CA LYS A 144 -0.84 18.78 8.79
C LYS A 144 -2.27 18.55 9.26
N ILE A 145 -2.45 17.94 10.42
CA ILE A 145 -3.76 17.88 11.05
C ILE A 145 -4.09 19.31 11.44
N GLU A 146 -4.98 19.97 10.70
CA GLU A 146 -5.64 21.15 11.23
C GLU A 146 -6.55 20.66 12.36
N LEU A 147 -6.10 20.84 13.59
CA LEU A 147 -6.97 20.76 14.77
C LEU A 147 -8.03 21.85 14.60
N ARG A 148 -9.22 21.48 14.12
CA ARG A 148 -10.43 22.31 14.22
C ARG A 148 -11.23 21.88 15.43
#